data_AF-A0A7J6WDS3-F1
#
_entry.id   AF-A0A7J6WDS3-F1
#
_cell.length_a   1.000
_cell.length_b   1.000
_cell.length_c   1.000
_cell.angle_alpha   90.00
_cell.angle_beta   90.00
_cell.angle_gamma   90.00
#
_symmetry.space_group_name_H-M   'P 1'
#
loop_
_entity.id
_entity.type
_entity.pdbx_description
1 polymer ?
#
loop_
_entity_poly.entity_id
_entity_poly.type
_entity_poly.pdbx_seq_one_letter_code
_entity_poly.pdbx_strand_id
1 'polypeptide(L)'
;MCGRKNLDYSQPEENECLLHLVKKKSEEGDLVDILDKRSEDMLLHSQEALKVTRIAIWCLQSDCSKRLSMSKVVKVLEGVMDMDYISDYSFLTLTPMERPREVNASESAAPLPSILPGPR
;
A
#
# COMPACT_ATOMS: atom_id res chain seq x y z
N MET A 1 -0.21 12.40 4.87
CA MET A 1 -0.23 12.00 3.45
C MET A 1 0.88 12.74 2.72
N CYS A 2 1.54 12.13 1.73
CA CYS A 2 2.79 12.61 1.13
C CYS A 2 2.63 13.74 0.09
N GLY A 3 1.45 13.86 -0.52
CA GLY A 3 1.18 14.91 -1.51
C GLY A 3 1.88 14.72 -2.87
N ARG A 4 2.73 13.68 -3.00
CA ARG A 4 3.39 13.25 -4.24
C ARG A 4 2.58 12.19 -5.00
N LYS A 5 2.80 12.12 -6.31
CA LYS A 5 2.31 11.01 -7.14
C LYS A 5 3.07 9.73 -6.81
N ASN A 6 2.47 8.57 -7.10
CA ASN A 6 3.12 7.28 -6.87
C ASN A 6 4.37 7.10 -7.76
N LEU A 7 4.29 7.54 -9.02
CA LEU A 7 5.41 7.67 -9.94
C LEU A 7 5.59 9.15 -10.28
N ASP A 8 6.80 9.67 -10.07
CA ASP A 8 7.14 11.07 -10.29
C ASP A 8 8.53 11.19 -10.92
N TYR A 9 8.57 11.22 -12.26
CA TYR A 9 9.79 11.36 -13.05
C TYR A 9 10.48 12.72 -12.92
N SER A 10 9.91 13.67 -12.17
CA SER A 10 10.61 14.94 -11.84
C SER A 10 11.63 14.78 -10.71
N GLN A 11 11.61 13.64 -10.03
CA GLN A 11 12.48 13.29 -8.91
C GLN A 11 13.68 12.47 -9.42
N PRO A 12 14.78 12.36 -8.65
CA PRO A 12 15.87 11.46 -9.01
C PRO A 12 15.39 10.01 -9.12
N GLU A 13 16.04 9.20 -9.96
CA GLU A 13 15.68 7.80 -10.28
C GLU A 13 15.33 6.97 -9.03
N GLU A 14 16.15 7.09 -7.97
CA GLU A 14 15.96 6.41 -6.68
C GLU A 14 14.63 6.73 -5.97
N ASN A 15 14.05 7.89 -6.28
CA ASN A 15 12.85 8.43 -5.65
C ASN A 15 11.68 8.61 -6.63
N GLU A 16 11.79 8.19 -7.89
CA GLU A 16 10.68 8.27 -8.84
C GLU A 16 9.46 7.51 -8.33
N CYS A 17 9.69 6.33 -7.73
CA CYS A 17 8.65 5.55 -7.10
C CYS A 17 8.52 5.91 -5.61
N LEU A 18 7.33 6.35 -5.22
CA LEU A 18 7.00 6.67 -3.84
C LEU A 18 7.23 5.49 -2.89
N LEU A 19 6.99 4.24 -3.32
CA LEU A 19 7.21 3.06 -2.48
C LEU A 19 8.69 2.87 -2.14
N HIS A 20 9.59 3.18 -3.07
CA HIS A 20 11.03 3.10 -2.84
C HIS A 20 11.48 4.13 -1.80
N LEU A 21 10.99 5.37 -1.93
CA LEU A 21 11.22 6.43 -0.96
C LEU A 21 10.65 6.06 0.43
N VAL A 22 9.43 5.53 0.47
CA VAL A 22 8.78 5.11 1.71
C VAL A 22 9.59 4.02 2.40
N LYS A 23 10.07 3.01 1.66
CA LYS A 23 10.92 1.96 2.19
C LYS A 23 12.19 2.54 2.81
N LYS A 24 12.94 3.32 2.03
CA LYS A 24 14.17 3.98 2.48
C LYS A 24 13.97 4.78 3.76
N LYS A 25 12.95 5.64 3.79
CA LYS A 25 12.64 6.48 4.96
C LYS A 25 12.10 5.69 6.16
N SER A 26 11.47 4.54 5.92
CA SER A 26 11.05 3.64 7.01
C SER A 26 12.25 2.95 7.65
N GLU A 27 13.22 2.51 6.85
CA GLU A 27 14.47 1.87 7.29
C GLU A 27 15.42 2.86 7.99
N GLU A 28 15.47 4.12 7.54
CA GLU A 28 16.22 5.22 8.17
C GLU A 28 15.58 5.70 9.49
N GLY A 29 14.31 5.38 9.76
CA GLY A 29 13.55 5.90 10.90
C GLY A 29 12.97 7.30 10.70
N ASP A 30 13.16 7.90 9.52
CA ASP A 30 12.79 9.28 9.17
C ASP A 30 11.44 9.36 8.43
N LEU A 31 10.44 8.62 8.90
CA LEU A 31 9.12 8.55 8.25
C LEU A 31 8.41 9.92 8.14
N VAL A 32 8.82 10.89 8.97
CA VAL A 32 8.31 12.27 8.95
C VAL A 32 8.61 12.99 7.64
N ASP A 33 9.71 12.64 6.98
CA ASP A 33 10.09 13.24 5.69
C ASP A 33 9.15 12.88 4.54
N ILE A 34 8.34 11.83 4.73
CA ILE A 34 7.34 11.41 3.75
C ILE A 34 6.11 12.33 3.82
N LEU A 35 5.87 13.02 4.92
CA LEU A 35 4.68 13.86 5.08
C LEU A 35 4.70 15.07 4.13
N ASP A 36 3.52 15.49 3.68
CA ASP A 36 3.37 16.63 2.78
C ASP A 36 3.72 17.94 3.49
N LYS A 37 4.92 18.47 3.20
CA LYS A 37 5.47 19.68 3.84
C LYS A 37 4.75 20.97 3.45
N ARG A 38 3.90 20.97 2.41
CA ARG A 38 3.05 22.14 2.05
C ARG A 38 1.71 22.17 2.80
N SER A 39 1.39 21.15 3.59
CA SER A 39 0.16 21.10 4.38
C SER A 39 0.45 21.42 5.84
N GLU A 40 0.09 22.63 6.27
CA GLU A 40 0.28 23.06 7.67
C GLU A 40 -0.44 22.12 8.65
N ASP A 41 -1.67 21.73 8.31
CA ASP A 41 -2.50 20.81 9.11
C ASP A 41 -1.82 19.44 9.29
N MET A 42 -1.17 18.95 8.24
CA MET A 42 -0.42 17.68 8.28
C MET A 42 0.80 17.75 9.21
N LEU A 43 1.47 18.91 9.25
CA LEU A 43 2.63 19.13 10.11
C LEU A 43 2.21 19.34 11.57
N LEU A 44 1.12 20.10 11.79
CA LEU A 44 0.52 20.30 13.10
C LEU A 44 0.08 18.97 13.73
N HIS A 45 -0.54 18.10 12.93
CA HIS A 45 -0.99 16.76 13.33
C HIS A 45 -0.04 15.65 12.84
N SER A 46 1.27 15.91 12.90
CA SER A 46 2.29 15.00 12.38
C SER A 46 2.27 13.62 13.03
N GLN A 47 1.91 13.51 14.32
CA GLN A 47 1.83 12.23 15.01
C GLN A 47 0.70 11.34 14.45
N GLU A 48 -0.51 11.89 14.28
CA GLU A 48 -1.63 11.22 13.61
C GLU A 48 -1.29 10.91 12.15
N ALA A 49 -0.66 11.84 11.44
CA ALA A 49 -0.23 11.64 10.06
C ALA A 49 0.78 10.48 9.93
N LEU A 50 1.73 10.37 10.86
CA LEU A 50 2.67 9.26 10.95
C LEU A 50 1.94 7.94 11.26
N LYS A 51 0.96 7.96 12.18
CA LYS A 51 0.13 6.78 12.49
C LYS A 51 -0.61 6.29 11.25
N VAL A 52 -1.25 7.18 10.50
CA VAL A 52 -1.93 6.85 9.23
C VAL A 52 -0.92 6.32 8.19
N THR A 53 0.28 6.89 8.15
CA THR A 53 1.34 6.43 7.24
C THR A 53 1.79 5.00 7.59
N ARG A 54 1.95 4.67 8.86
CA ARG A 54 2.26 3.30 9.31
C ARG A 54 1.15 2.31 8.97
N ILE A 55 -0.13 2.71 9.13
CA ILE A 55 -1.28 1.91 8.69
C ILE A 55 -1.21 1.63 7.20
N ALA A 56 -0.97 2.67 6.39
CA ALA A 56 -0.86 2.52 4.95
C ALA A 56 0.27 1.56 4.57
N ILE A 57 1.45 1.69 5.19
CA ILE A 57 2.58 0.79 4.95
C ILE A 57 2.22 -0.65 5.31
N TRP A 58 1.55 -0.89 6.44
CA TRP A 58 1.14 -2.24 6.84
C TRP A 58 0.14 -2.87 5.86
N CYS A 59 -0.77 -2.07 5.32
CA CYS A 59 -1.75 -2.54 4.33
C CYS A 59 -1.11 -2.95 2.99
N LEU A 60 0.14 -2.54 2.73
CA LEU A 60 0.88 -2.87 1.51
C LEU A 60 1.60 -4.23 1.57
N GLN A 61 1.53 -4.96 2.69
CA GLN A 61 2.11 -6.31 2.83
C GLN A 61 1.77 -7.21 1.63
N SER A 62 2.75 -7.91 1.06
CA SER A 62 2.52 -8.81 -0.08
C SER A 62 1.64 -9.99 0.33
N ASP A 63 1.87 -10.53 1.52
CA ASP A 63 1.07 -11.58 2.14
C ASP A 63 -0.23 -11.01 2.72
N CYS A 64 -1.37 -11.40 2.13
CA CYS A 64 -2.69 -10.97 2.56
C CYS A 64 -3.02 -11.35 4.01
N SER A 65 -2.42 -12.42 4.54
CA SER A 65 -2.66 -12.85 5.94
C SER A 65 -2.01 -11.92 6.96
N LYS A 66 -0.97 -11.17 6.55
CA LYS A 66 -0.26 -10.19 7.38
C LYS A 66 -0.85 -8.78 7.29
N ARG A 67 -1.70 -8.50 6.30
CA ARG A 67 -2.42 -7.22 6.18
C ARG A 67 -3.40 -7.07 7.34
N LEU A 68 -3.58 -5.83 7.82
CA LEU A 68 -4.65 -5.54 8.76
C LEU A 68 -6.00 -5.69 8.07
N SER A 69 -6.95 -6.39 8.71
CA SER A 69 -8.35 -6.35 8.29
C SER A 69 -8.90 -4.93 8.41
N MET A 70 -9.91 -4.58 7.62
CA MET A 70 -10.56 -3.26 7.71
C MET A 70 -11.07 -2.95 9.12
N SER A 71 -11.57 -3.97 9.85
CA SER A 71 -11.98 -3.81 11.25
C SER A 71 -10.82 -3.45 12.18
N LYS A 72 -9.63 -4.02 11.97
CA LYS A 72 -8.42 -3.66 12.72
C LYS A 72 -7.94 -2.27 12.35
N VAL A 73 -7.93 -1.91 11.06
CA VAL A 73 -7.57 -0.57 10.57
C VAL A 73 -8.40 0.51 11.27
N VAL A 74 -9.72 0.35 11.29
CA VAL A 74 -10.64 1.31 11.95
C VAL A 74 -10.36 1.40 13.45
N LYS A 75 -10.21 0.27 14.15
CA LYS A 75 -9.87 0.28 15.59
C LYS A 75 -8.57 1.00 15.90
N VAL A 76 -7.55 0.87 15.03
CA VAL A 76 -6.29 1.62 15.19
C VAL A 76 -6.53 3.10 14.96
N LEU A 77 -7.27 3.49 13.92
CA LEU A 77 -7.58 4.89 13.63
C LEU A 77 -8.37 5.56 14.77
N GLU A 78 -9.34 4.85 15.34
CA GLU A 78 -10.16 5.31 16.47
C GLU A 78 -9.41 5.31 17.81
N GLY A 79 -8.18 4.76 17.87
CA GLY A 79 -7.38 4.70 19.09
C GLY A 79 -7.83 3.63 20.09
N VAL A 80 -8.67 2.69 19.67
CA VAL A 80 -9.17 1.58 20.51
C VAL A 80 -8.21 0.38 20.50
N MET A 81 -7.23 0.39 19.59
CA MET A 81 -6.21 -0.65 19.46
C MET A 81 -4.89 -0.02 19.02
N ASP A 82 -3.79 -0.50 19.58
CA ASP A 82 -2.45 -0.16 19.08
C ASP A 82 -2.05 -1.05 17.91
N MET A 83 -1.11 -0.57 17.12
CA MET A 83 -0.51 -1.33 16.03
C MET A 83 0.82 -1.91 16.48
N ASP A 84 1.09 -3.14 16.07
CA ASP A 84 2.43 -3.73 16.18
C ASP A 84 3.48 -2.90 15.42
N TYR A 85 4.75 -3.16 15.65
CA TYR A 85 5.84 -2.51 14.92
C TYR A 85 6.17 -3.28 13.63
N ILE A 86 6.36 -2.57 12.51
CA ILE A 86 6.82 -3.18 11.26
C ILE A 86 8.34 -3.32 11.35
N SER A 87 8.81 -4.56 11.49
CA SER A 87 10.25 -4.86 11.53
C SER A 87 10.86 -5.11 10.15
N ASP A 88 10.04 -5.46 9.16
CA ASP A 88 10.49 -5.82 7.81
C ASP A 88 9.71 -5.04 6.77
N TYR A 89 10.42 -4.24 5.97
CA TYR A 89 9.88 -3.43 4.87
C TYR A 89 10.23 -4.02 3.49
N SER A 90 10.75 -5.25 3.42
CA SER A 90 11.12 -5.94 2.18
C SER A 90 9.98 -5.99 1.16
N PHE A 91 8.73 -6.07 1.63
CA PHE A 91 7.52 -6.08 0.80
C PHE A 91 7.26 -4.78 0.02
N LEU A 92 7.93 -3.68 0.36
CA LEU A 92 7.88 -2.42 -0.40
C LEU A 92 8.83 -2.41 -1.60
N THR A 93 9.70 -3.43 -1.72
CA THR A 93 10.58 -3.58 -2.87
C THR A 93 9.75 -4.00 -4.09
N LEU A 94 9.75 -3.15 -5.12
CA LEU A 94 9.18 -3.53 -6.40
C LEU A 94 10.10 -4.57 -7.07
N THR A 95 9.71 -5.83 -7.04
CA THR A 95 10.29 -6.82 -7.94
C THR A 95 9.70 -6.61 -9.33
N PRO A 96 10.51 -6.62 -10.41
CA PRO A 96 9.97 -6.69 -11.75
C PRO A 96 8.98 -7.84 -11.83
N MET A 97 7.73 -7.53 -12.20
CA MET A 97 6.69 -8.53 -12.35
C MET A 97 7.15 -9.47 -13.47
N GLU A 98 7.58 -10.69 -13.15
CA GLU A 98 7.70 -11.72 -14.18
C GLU A 98 6.30 -11.89 -14.74
N ARG A 99 6.10 -11.46 -16.01
CA ARG A 99 4.85 -11.73 -16.71
C ARG A 99 4.60 -13.23 -16.62
N PRO A 100 3.39 -13.68 -16.22
CA PRO A 100 3.04 -15.08 -16.36
C PRO A 100 3.40 -15.51 -17.78
N ARG A 101 4.22 -16.55 -17.92
CA ARG A 101 4.50 -17.14 -19.23
C ARG A 101 3.16 -17.36 -19.90
N GLU A 102 3.00 -16.86 -21.12
CA GLU A 102 1.84 -17.11 -21.95
C GLU A 102 1.56 -18.61 -21.95
N VAL A 103 0.56 -19.05 -21.21
CA VAL A 103 0.02 -20.40 -21.36
C VAL A 103 -0.71 -20.35 -22.68
N ASN A 104 -0.13 -21.01 -23.69
CA ASN A 104 -0.73 -21.19 -25.01
C ASN A 104 -2.21 -21.56 -24.84
N ALA A 105 -3.08 -20.66 -25.26
CA ALA A 105 -4.51 -20.90 -25.33
C ALA A 105 -4.77 -21.90 -26.46
N SER A 106 -4.75 -23.19 -26.13
CA SER A 106 -5.22 -24.25 -27.02
C SER A 106 -5.87 -25.34 -26.18
N GLU A 107 -6.96 -24.95 -25.51
CA GLU A 107 -8.14 -25.78 -25.27
C GLU A 107 -9.21 -24.89 -24.60
N SER A 108 -9.97 -24.20 -25.44
CA SER A 108 -11.14 -23.43 -24.99
C SER A 108 -12.29 -24.40 -24.77
N ALA A 109 -12.59 -24.71 -23.50
CA ALA A 109 -13.88 -25.28 -23.16
C ALA A 109 -14.94 -24.18 -23.26
N ALA A 110 -15.95 -24.38 -24.11
CA ALA A 110 -17.02 -23.41 -24.30
C ALA A 110 -17.76 -23.13 -22.97
N PRO A 111 -18.03 -21.87 -22.61
CA PRO A 111 -18.76 -21.56 -21.39
C PRO A 111 -20.20 -22.06 -21.52
N LEU A 112 -20.63 -22.86 -20.54
CA LEU A 112 -22.02 -23.30 -20.46
C LEU A 112 -22.94 -22.08 -20.19
N PRO A 113 -24.07 -21.95 -20.90
CA PRO A 113 -24.96 -20.81 -20.74
C PRO A 113 -25.60 -20.84 -19.35
N SER A 114 -25.45 -19.74 -18.62
CA SER A 114 -26.11 -19.49 -17.36
C SER A 114 -27.60 -19.20 -17.59
N ILE A 115 -28.47 -20.12 -17.19
CA ILE A 115 -29.92 -19.91 -17.14
C ILE A 115 -30.21 -19.12 -15.85
N LEU A 116 -30.57 -17.84 -16.00
CA LEU A 116 -31.06 -17.03 -14.89
C LEU A 116 -32.58 -17.21 -14.76
N PRO A 117 -33.13 -17.53 -13.57
CA PRO A 117 -34.56 -17.46 -13.35
C PRO A 117 -35.00 -15.99 -13.36
N GLY A 118 -36.04 -15.70 -14.15
CA GLY A 118 -36.59 -14.35 -14.28
C GLY A 118 -37.27 -13.83 -13.01
N PRO A 119 -37.56 -12.51 -12.94
CA PRO A 119 -38.18 -11.91 -11.77
C PRO A 119 -39.65 -12.34 -11.61
N ARG A 120 -40.08 -12.31 -10.35
CA ARG A 120 -41.25 -12.98 -9.76
C ARG A 120 -42.59 -12.76 -10.45
#